data_AF-A0A349JT26-F1
#
_entry.id   AF-A0A349JT26-F1
#
_cell.length_a   1.000
_cell.length_b   1.000
_cell.length_c   1.000
_cell.angle_alpha   90.00
_cell.angle_beta   90.00
_cell.angle_gamma   90.00
#
_symmetry.space_group_name_H-M   'P 1'
#
loop_
_entity.id
_entity.type
_entity.pdbx_description
1 polymer ?
#
loop_
_entity_poly.entity_id
_entity_poly.type
_entity_poly.pdbx_seq_one_letter_code
_entity_poly.pdbx_strand_id
1 'polypeptide(L)' 'AFKMVRQIAHLNENTKSKVLYRDRDYHGTTIACLAASGQPEREEAYGPFPDGFVGIPHA' A
#
# COMPACT_ATOMS: atom_id res chain seq x y z
N ALA A 1 -3.65 -7.18 6.05
CA ALA A 1 -2.22 -7.18 6.40
C ALA A 1 -1.73 -5.84 6.97
N PHE A 2 -1.98 -4.70 6.29
CA PHE A 2 -1.37 -3.40 6.63
C PHE A 2 -1.49 -2.96 8.10
N LYS A 3 -2.68 -3.06 8.70
CA LYS A 3 -2.90 -2.69 10.11
C LYS A 3 -2.02 -3.49 11.07
N MET A 4 -1.98 -4.81 10.88
CA MET A 4 -1.22 -5.71 11.76
C MET A 4 0.28 -5.43 11.70
N VAL A 5 0.84 -5.26 10.50
CA VAL A 5 2.27 -4.98 10.34
C VAL A 5 2.64 -3.61 10.92
N ARG A 6 1.82 -2.58 10.69
CA ARG A 6 2.02 -1.25 11.30
C ARG A 6 1.88 -1.28 12.83
N GLN A 7 0.96 -2.08 13.36
CA GLN A 7 0.82 -2.28 14.81
C GLN A 7 2.06 -2.95 15.42
N ILE A 8 2.57 -4.00 14.78
CA ILE A 8 3.81 -4.68 15.21
C ILE A 8 5.00 -3.70 15.18
N ALA A 9 5.07 -2.86 14.15
CA ALA A 9 6.09 -1.81 14.08
C ALA A 9 6.03 -0.85 15.28
N HIS A 10 4.84 -0.36 15.60
CA HIS A 10 4.61 0.51 16.75
C HIS A 10 4.94 -0.16 18.10
N LEU A 11 4.53 -1.42 18.29
CA LEU A 11 4.83 -2.20 19.50
C LEU A 11 6.34 -2.46 19.69
N ASN A 12 7.09 -2.49 18.59
CA ASN A 12 8.55 -2.64 18.60
C ASN A 12 9.27 -1.27 18.55
N GLU A 13 8.59 -0.19 18.94
CA GLU A 13 9.12 1.19 19.00
C GLU A 13 9.80 1.66 17.69
N ASN A 14 9.35 1.14 16.55
CA ASN A 14 9.88 1.53 15.25
C ASN A 14 8.88 2.34 14.42
N THR A 15 9.40 3.14 13.51
CA THR A 15 8.64 4.07 12.68
C THR A 15 8.35 3.52 11.27
N LYS A 16 8.57 2.21 11.05
CA LYS A 16 8.42 1.58 9.73
C LYS A 16 6.94 1.45 9.37
N SER A 17 6.50 2.25 8.41
CA SER A 17 5.09 2.28 7.97
C SER A 17 4.88 2.14 6.46
N LYS A 18 5.97 2.23 5.66
CA LYS A 18 5.92 2.14 4.20
C LYS A 18 5.59 0.72 3.73
N VAL A 19 4.73 0.63 2.72
CA VAL A 19 4.33 -0.59 2.03
C VAL A 19 4.87 -0.50 0.60
N LEU A 20 5.67 -1.50 0.21
CA LEU A 20 6.15 -1.63 -1.17
C LEU A 20 5.19 -2.52 -1.95
N TYR A 21 4.88 -2.14 -3.19
CA TYR A 21 4.08 -2.95 -4.11
C TYR A 21 4.69 -2.94 -5.51
N ARG A 22 4.33 -3.92 -6.34
CA ARG A 22 4.86 -4.07 -7.70
C ARG A 22 3.83 -3.69 -8.75
N ASP A 23 4.32 -3.43 -9.95
CA ASP A 23 3.49 -3.33 -11.15
C ASP A 23 2.54 -4.53 -11.27
N ARG A 24 1.29 -4.27 -11.63
CA ARG A 24 0.17 -5.22 -11.78
C ARG A 24 -0.33 -5.94 -10.53
N ASP A 25 0.20 -5.66 -9.33
CA ASP A 25 -0.32 -6.24 -8.09
C ASP A 25 -1.81 -5.91 -7.86
N TYR A 26 -2.57 -6.87 -7.32
CA TYR A 26 -3.97 -6.70 -6.90
C TYR A 26 -4.15 -7.17 -5.46
N HIS A 27 -4.49 -6.24 -4.56
CA HIS A 27 -4.64 -6.51 -3.12
C HIS A 27 -6.08 -6.29 -2.61
N GLY A 28 -7.06 -6.12 -3.51
CA GLY A 28 -8.47 -5.84 -3.21
C GLY A 28 -8.88 -4.38 -3.48
N THR A 29 -10.09 -4.00 -3.05
CA THR A 29 -10.75 -2.74 -3.45
C THR A 29 -11.03 -1.77 -2.31
N THR A 30 -10.51 -2.01 -1.10
CA THR A 30 -10.54 -0.99 -0.04
C THR A 30 -9.51 0.11 -0.35
N ILE A 31 -9.67 1.32 0.18
CA ILE A 31 -8.82 2.47 -0.16
C ILE A 31 -7.31 2.19 0.04
N ALA A 32 -6.93 1.45 1.08
CA ALA A 32 -5.54 1.07 1.32
C ALA A 32 -5.04 -0.05 0.40
N CYS A 33 -5.95 -0.89 -0.10
CA CYS A 33 -5.62 -1.92 -1.10
C CYS A 33 -5.44 -1.29 -2.49
N LEU A 34 -6.26 -0.31 -2.84
CA LEU A 34 -6.13 0.48 -4.06
C LEU A 34 -4.83 1.29 -4.05
N ALA A 35 -4.48 1.90 -2.91
CA ALA A 35 -3.18 2.59 -2.74
C ALA A 35 -1.96 1.67 -2.93
N ALA A 36 -2.13 0.35 -2.79
CA ALA A 36 -1.11 -0.65 -3.01
C ALA A 36 -1.26 -1.36 -4.37
N SER A 37 -2.17 -0.93 -5.25
CA SER A 37 -2.41 -1.61 -6.51
C SER A 37 -1.32 -1.26 -7.51
N GLY A 38 -0.93 -2.22 -8.34
CA GLY A 38 -0.15 -1.97 -9.55
C GLY A 38 -1.02 -1.82 -10.79
N GLN A 39 -2.31 -1.49 -10.64
CA GLN A 39 -3.29 -1.44 -11.74
C GLN A 39 -3.93 -0.04 -11.76
N PRO A 40 -3.34 0.94 -12.48
CA PRO A 40 -3.76 2.34 -12.44
C PRO A 40 -5.24 2.55 -12.80
N GLU A 41 -5.79 1.70 -13.66
CA GLU A 41 -7.20 1.75 -14.09
C GLU A 41 -8.17 1.52 -12.91
N ARG A 42 -7.71 0.84 -11.85
CA ARG A 42 -8.50 0.62 -10.63
C ARG A 42 -8.41 1.80 -9.66
N GLU A 43 -7.40 2.66 -9.80
CA GLU A 43 -7.12 3.79 -8.92
C GLU A 43 -7.77 5.09 -9.41
N GLU A 44 -8.01 5.21 -10.71
CA GLU A 44 -8.36 6.44 -11.45
C GLU A 44 -9.38 7.36 -10.75
N ALA A 45 -10.40 6.81 -10.09
CA ALA A 45 -11.51 7.57 -9.50
C ALA A 45 -11.50 7.68 -7.96
N TYR A 46 -10.49 7.14 -7.26
CA TYR A 46 -10.55 6.94 -5.79
C TYR A 46 -9.54 7.76 -5.00
N GLY A 47 -8.69 8.54 -5.67
CA GLY A 47 -7.72 9.41 -5.02
C GLY A 47 -8.36 10.58 -4.25
N PRO A 48 -7.60 11.25 -3.36
CA PRO A 48 -6.22 10.96 -3.00
C PRO A 48 -6.09 9.72 -2.12
N PHE A 49 -5.00 8.97 -2.31
CA PHE A 49 -4.71 7.78 -1.51
C PHE A 49 -3.98 8.10 -0.21
N PRO A 50 -4.08 7.24 0.82
CA PRO A 50 -3.26 7.37 2.02
C PRO A 50 -1.77 7.29 1.70
N ASP A 51 -0.96 8.04 2.43
CA ASP A 51 0.50 8.02 2.28
C ASP A 51 1.14 6.68 2.66
N GLY A 52 2.39 6.51 2.24
CA GLY A 52 3.23 5.39 2.65
C GLY A 52 3.04 4.12 1.83
N PHE A 53 2.48 4.22 0.63
CA PHE A 53 2.52 3.16 -0.38
C PHE A 53 3.47 3.58 -1.49
N VAL A 54 4.38 2.69 -1.88
CA VAL A 54 5.47 3.00 -2.82
C VAL A 54 5.60 1.87 -3.83
N GLY A 55 5.37 2.20 -5.10
CA GLY A 55 5.63 1.29 -6.21
C GLY A 55 7.12 1.06 -6.41
N ILE A 56 7.53 -0.18 -6.65
CA ILE A 56 8.89 -0.52 -7.06
C ILE A 56 8.90 -0.97 -8.53
N PRO A 57 10.01 -0.73 -9.27
CA PRO A 57 10.13 -1.17 -10.65
C PRO A 57 9.95 -2.69 -10.79
N HIS A 58 9.33 -3.10 -11.89
CA HIS A 58 9.40 -4.49 -12.33
C HIS A 58 10.81 -4.75 -12.90
N ALA A 59 11.35 -5.95 -12.65
CA ALA A 59 12.64 -6.39 -13.20
C ALA A 59 12.51 -6.84 -14.66
#